data_AF-A0A953CSE3-F1
#
_entry.id   AF-A0A953CSE3-F1
#
_cell.length_a   1.000
_cell.length_b   1.000
_cell.length_c   1.000
_cell.angle_alpha   90.00
_cell.angle_beta   90.00
_cell.angle_gamma   90.00
#
_symmetry.space_group_name_H-M   'P 1'
#
loop_
_entity.id
_entity.type
_entity.pdbx_description
1 polymer ?
#
loop_
_entity_poly.entity_id
_entity_poly.type
_entity_poly.pdbx_seq_one_letter_code
_entity_poly.pdbx_strand_id
1 'polypeptide(L)'
;MGKRRIQLTASFSDFIAEAFSGRIFPFDEEAAYRYGEIAAACEIDGINTDAVDLMIAAIASSRRAAIATRNVKDFTGCGIAIINPW
;
A
#
# COMPACT_ATOMS: atom_id res chain seq x y z
N MET A 1 -16.89 23.19 11.09
CA MET A 1 -16.80 22.21 9.98
C MET A 1 -18.11 22.26 9.19
N GLY A 2 -18.08 22.37 7.86
CA GLY A 2 -19.31 22.53 7.05
C GLY A 2 -20.08 21.22 6.86
N LYS A 3 -21.42 21.29 6.79
CA LYS A 3 -22.34 20.12 6.63
C LYS A 3 -21.94 19.17 5.50
N ARG A 4 -21.53 19.73 4.35
CA ARG A 4 -21.08 18.96 3.18
C ARG A 4 -19.87 18.08 3.48
N ARG A 5 -18.89 18.58 4.24
CA ARG A 5 -17.67 17.82 4.60
C ARG A 5 -18.02 16.64 5.50
N ILE A 6 -18.90 16.84 6.48
CA ILE A 6 -19.33 15.78 7.41
C ILE A 6 -20.04 14.66 6.64
N GLN A 7 -20.95 15.00 5.73
CA GLN A 7 -21.69 14.02 4.93
C GLN A 7 -20.78 13.24 3.97
N LEU A 8 -19.79 13.90 3.37
CA LEU A 8 -18.77 13.23 2.55
C LEU A 8 -17.93 12.25 3.38
N THR A 9 -17.49 12.64 4.58
CA THR A 9 -16.72 11.75 5.46
C THR A 9 -17.55 10.54 5.91
N ALA A 10 -18.80 10.74 6.30
CA ALA A 10 -19.68 9.64 6.73
C ALA A 10 -19.92 8.63 5.59
N SER A 11 -20.33 9.11 4.41
CA SER A 11 -20.57 8.25 3.25
C SER A 11 -19.33 7.50 2.79
N PHE A 12 -18.15 8.12 2.86
CA PHE A 12 -16.89 7.44 2.56
C PHE A 12 -16.56 6.34 3.58
N SER A 13 -16.72 6.62 4.87
CA SER A 13 -16.50 5.61 5.92
C SER A 13 -17.43 4.41 5.77
N ASP A 14 -18.71 4.65 5.50
CA ASP A 14 -19.71 3.58 5.28
C ASP A 14 -19.33 2.73 4.07
N PHE A 15 -18.96 3.38 2.95
CA PHE A 15 -18.49 2.69 1.76
C PHE A 15 -17.26 1.83 2.03
N ILE A 16 -16.27 2.34 2.76
CA ILE A 16 -15.06 1.59 3.10
C ILE A 16 -15.39 0.38 3.99
N ALA A 17 -16.25 0.58 5.00
CA ALA A 17 -16.66 -0.48 5.91
C ALA A 17 -17.39 -1.61 5.17
N GLU A 18 -18.27 -1.29 4.22
CA GLU A 18 -19.01 -2.28 3.43
C GLU A 18 -18.10 -2.94 2.37
N ALA A 19 -17.39 -2.15 1.58
CA ALA A 19 -16.64 -2.62 0.42
C ALA A 19 -15.31 -3.28 0.79
N PHE A 20 -14.76 -3.07 1.99
CA PHE A 20 -13.45 -3.60 2.40
C PHE A 20 -13.43 -4.26 3.78
N SER A 21 -14.59 -4.67 4.31
CA SER A 21 -14.70 -5.41 5.58
C SER A 21 -13.71 -6.59 5.62
N GLY A 22 -12.88 -6.63 6.68
CA GLY A 22 -11.85 -7.66 6.88
C GLY A 22 -10.68 -7.63 5.88
N ARG A 23 -10.60 -6.63 4.99
CA ARG A 23 -9.59 -6.51 3.93
C ARG A 23 -8.78 -5.20 4.00
N ILE A 24 -8.86 -4.50 5.14
CA ILE A 24 -7.99 -3.38 5.47
C ILE A 24 -6.82 -3.95 6.27
N PHE A 25 -5.66 -4.04 5.63
CA PHE A 25 -4.48 -4.63 6.25
C PHE A 25 -3.63 -3.54 6.95
N PRO A 26 -3.29 -3.71 8.23
CA PRO A 26 -2.36 -2.84 8.91
C PRO A 26 -0.93 -3.11 8.44
N PHE A 27 -0.04 -2.15 8.69
CA PHE A 27 1.39 -2.42 8.73
C PHE A 27 1.73 -3.12 10.05
N ASP A 28 1.58 -4.44 10.07
CA ASP A 28 1.85 -5.29 11.23
C ASP A 28 3.31 -5.79 11.26
N GLU A 29 3.62 -6.65 12.22
CA GLU A 29 4.96 -7.20 12.40
C GLU A 29 5.47 -7.94 11.15
N GLU A 30 4.61 -8.74 10.50
CA GLU A 30 5.00 -9.46 9.27
C GLU A 30 5.31 -8.48 8.13
N ALA A 31 4.48 -7.44 7.95
CA ALA A 31 4.79 -6.36 7.02
C ALA A 31 6.09 -5.63 7.38
N ALA A 32 6.37 -5.40 8.67
CA ALA A 32 7.61 -4.75 9.10
C ALA A 32 8.87 -5.56 8.74
N TYR A 33 8.84 -6.88 8.87
CA TYR A 33 9.94 -7.73 8.39
C TYR A 33 10.11 -7.64 6.87
N ARG A 34 9.01 -7.73 6.11
CA ARG A 34 9.04 -7.58 4.65
C ARG A 34 9.57 -6.21 4.22
N TYR A 35 9.23 -5.15 4.95
CA TYR A 35 9.76 -3.81 4.70
C TYR A 35 11.29 -3.80 4.76
N GLY A 36 11.88 -4.41 5.81
CA GLY A 36 13.33 -4.48 5.94
C GLY A 36 14.00 -5.21 4.77
N GLU A 37 13.43 -6.34 4.34
CA GLU A 37 13.92 -7.11 3.19
C GLU A 37 13.88 -6.28 1.89
N ILE A 38 12.75 -5.63 1.62
CA ILE A 38 12.54 -4.84 0.39
C ILE A 38 13.41 -3.58 0.41
N ALA A 39 13.47 -2.86 1.53
CA ALA A 39 14.28 -1.66 1.66
C ALA A 39 15.76 -1.95 1.44
N ALA A 40 16.28 -3.03 2.03
CA ALA A 40 17.66 -3.46 1.83
C ALA A 40 17.93 -3.84 0.37
N ALA A 41 16.99 -4.54 -0.30
CA ALA A 41 17.12 -4.86 -1.72
C ALA A 41 17.18 -3.61 -2.60
N CYS A 42 16.27 -2.64 -2.37
CA CYS A 42 16.28 -1.37 -3.08
C CYS A 42 17.60 -0.60 -2.85
N GLU A 43 18.11 -0.59 -1.62
CA GLU A 43 19.38 0.07 -1.29
C GLU A 43 20.57 -0.55 -2.04
N ILE A 44 20.66 -1.89 -2.07
CA ILE A 44 21.70 -2.62 -2.80
C ILE A 44 21.66 -2.27 -4.29
N ASP A 45 20.47 -2.15 -4.86
CA ASP A 45 20.27 -1.83 -6.29
C ASP A 45 20.36 -0.31 -6.58
N GLY A 46 20.63 0.53 -5.57
CA GLY A 46 20.71 1.98 -5.72
C GLY A 46 19.38 2.64 -6.05
N ILE A 47 18.26 1.99 -5.74
CA ILE A 47 16.91 2.45 -6.00
C ILE A 47 16.42 3.27 -4.80
N ASN A 48 16.02 4.51 -5.07
CA ASN A 48 15.40 5.37 -4.06
C ASN A 48 13.87 5.27 -4.15
N THR A 49 13.28 4.55 -3.20
CA THR A 49 11.82 4.41 -3.05
C THR A 49 11.38 5.11 -1.77
N ASP A 50 10.24 5.81 -1.82
CA ASP A 50 9.66 6.46 -0.65
C ASP A 50 9.29 5.43 0.43
N ALA A 51 9.47 5.81 1.70
CA ALA A 51 9.21 4.92 2.83
C ALA A 51 7.75 4.44 2.89
N VAL A 52 6.78 5.28 2.50
CA VAL A 52 5.36 4.92 2.47
C VAL A 52 5.07 3.90 1.37
N ASP A 53 5.70 4.05 0.19
CA ASP A 53 5.56 3.08 -0.90
C ASP A 53 6.18 1.74 -0.51
N LEU A 54 7.33 1.74 0.19
CA LEU A 54 7.90 0.53 0.77
C LEU A 54 6.98 -0.12 1.81
N MET A 55 6.28 0.65 2.64
CA MET A 55 5.29 0.10 3.57
C MET A 55 4.12 -0.56 2.83
N ILE A 56 3.61 0.05 1.76
CA ILE A 56 2.56 -0.53 0.91
C ILE A 56 3.06 -1.82 0.24
N ALA A 57 4.28 -1.81 -0.32
CA ALA A 57 4.94 -2.97 -0.90
C ALA A 57 5.08 -4.11 0.11
N ALA A 58 5.45 -3.78 1.34
CA ALA A 58 5.64 -4.75 2.41
C ALA A 58 4.33 -5.39 2.86
N ILE A 59 3.24 -4.61 2.99
CA ILE A 59 1.89 -5.14 3.26
C ILE A 59 1.43 -6.06 2.13
N ALA A 60 1.64 -5.66 0.88
CA ALA A 60 1.29 -6.51 -0.27
C ALA A 60 2.11 -7.83 -0.26
N SER A 61 3.41 -7.73 0.02
CA SER A 61 4.32 -8.88 0.14
C SER A 61 3.90 -9.87 1.22
N SER A 62 3.61 -9.39 2.44
CA SER A 62 3.22 -10.24 3.57
C SER A 62 1.89 -10.97 3.30
N ARG A 63 1.04 -10.42 2.43
CA ARG A 63 -0.23 -11.04 2.01
C ARG A 63 -0.16 -11.79 0.70
N ARG A 64 1.02 -11.88 0.06
CA ARG A 64 1.20 -12.46 -1.29
C ARG A 64 0.24 -11.82 -2.32
N ALA A 65 0.01 -10.52 -2.18
CA ALA A 65 -0.87 -9.74 -3.03
C ALA A 65 -0.09 -8.93 -4.07
N ALA A 66 -0.81 -8.47 -5.09
CA ALA A 66 -0.30 -7.51 -6.08
C ALA A 66 -0.75 -6.09 -5.73
N ILE A 67 0.02 -5.09 -6.16
CA ILE A 67 -0.34 -3.67 -6.05
C ILE A 67 -1.04 -3.24 -7.33
N ALA A 68 -2.26 -2.71 -7.19
CA ALA A 68 -2.95 -2.05 -8.28
C ALA A 68 -2.63 -0.54 -8.26
N THR A 69 -1.84 -0.05 -9.21
CA THR A 69 -1.43 1.37 -9.26
C THR A 69 -1.12 1.85 -10.67
N ARG A 70 -1.40 3.14 -10.93
CA ARG A 70 -0.91 3.86 -12.12
C ARG A 70 0.55 4.30 -11.98
N ASN A 71 1.06 4.39 -10.75
CA ASN A 71 2.41 4.87 -10.46
C ASN A 71 3.42 3.71 -10.42
N VAL A 72 3.47 2.92 -11.49
CA VAL A 72 4.31 1.70 -11.56
C VAL A 72 5.76 1.98 -11.18
N LYS A 73 6.29 3.14 -11.60
CA LYS A 73 7.68 3.53 -11.37
C LYS A 73 8.07 3.59 -9.89
N ASP A 74 7.13 3.96 -9.01
CA ASP A 74 7.39 4.17 -7.58
C ASP A 74 7.63 2.82 -6.86
N PHE A 75 7.16 1.72 -7.44
CA PHE A 75 7.33 0.36 -6.91
C PHE A 75 8.37 -0.46 -7.68
N THR A 76 9.11 0.17 -8.60
CA THR A 76 10.18 -0.51 -9.35
C THR A 76 11.25 -1.00 -8.37
N GLY A 77 11.71 -2.23 -8.52
CA GLY A 77 12.72 -2.82 -7.64
C GLY A 77 12.20 -3.39 -6.32
N CYS A 78 10.94 -3.11 -5.96
CA CYS A 78 10.36 -3.64 -4.71
C CYS A 78 10.08 -5.17 -4.75
N GLY A 79 10.24 -5.82 -5.90
CA GLY A 79 9.99 -7.27 -6.05
C GLY A 79 8.52 -7.68 -5.93
N ILE A 80 7.58 -6.73 -6.03
CA ILE A 80 6.13 -6.96 -5.90
C ILE A 80 5.46 -6.97 -7.27
N ALA A 81 4.48 -7.85 -7.44
CA ALA A 81 3.65 -7.87 -8.65
C ALA A 81 2.80 -6.58 -8.73
N ILE A 82 2.89 -5.88 -9.85
CA ILE A 82 2.16 -4.64 -10.10
C ILE A 82 1.14 -4.87 -11.21
N ILE A 83 -0.09 -4.41 -10.98
CA ILE A 83 -1.16 -4.34 -11.97
C ILE A 83 -1.45 -2.87 -12.22
N ASN A 84 -1.26 -2.40 -13.46
CA ASN A 84 -1.73 -1.07 -13.85
C ASN A 84 -3.10 -1.21 -14.54
N PRO A 85 -4.22 -0.78 -13.91
CA PRO A 85 -5.55 -0.90 -14.50
C PRO A 85 -5.95 0.28 -15.39
N TRP A 86 -5.02 1.20 -15.71
CA TRP A 86 -5.23 2.37 -16.56
C TRP A 86 -4.28 2.42 -17.76
#